data_AF-W1YIE1-F1
#
_entry.id   AF-W1YIE1-F1
#
_cell.length_a   1.000
_cell.length_b   1.000
_cell.length_c   1.000
_cell.angle_alpha   90.00
_cell.angle_beta   90.00
_cell.angle_gamma   90.00
#
_symmetry.space_group_name_H-M   'P 1'
#
loop_
_entity.id
_entity.type
_entity.pdbx_description
1 polymer ?
#
loop_
_entity_poly.entity_id
_entity_poly.type
_entity_poly.pdbx_seq_one_letter_code
_entity_poly.pdbx_strand_id
1 'polypeptide(L)'
;SLLGACSGAIAGLVGVTPACGYIGVGGALITGVVAGLAGLWGVTMLKRLLRVDDPCDVFGVHGVCGIVGCIMTGIFAASSL
;
A
#
# COMPACT_ATOMS: atom_id res chain seq x y z
N SER A 1 -16.04 1.13 -5.66
CA SER A 1 -16.27 0.15 -6.74
C SER A 1 -15.68 -1.20 -6.33
N LEU A 2 -16.07 -2.30 -6.98
CA LEU A 2 -15.46 -3.61 -6.73
C LEU A 2 -13.94 -3.57 -6.95
N LEU A 3 -13.51 -2.99 -8.08
CA LEU A 3 -12.08 -2.81 -8.38
C LEU A 3 -11.36 -2.02 -7.28
N GLY A 4 -11.93 -0.92 -6.80
CA GLY A 4 -11.33 -0.13 -5.72
C GLY A 4 -11.21 -0.91 -4.40
N ALA A 5 -12.20 -1.75 -4.06
CA ALA A 5 -12.12 -2.61 -2.88
C ALA A 5 -11.02 -3.68 -3.03
N CYS A 6 -10.95 -4.34 -4.19
CA CYS A 6 -9.88 -5.32 -4.49
C CYS A 6 -8.49 -4.66 -4.52
N SER A 7 -8.36 -3.50 -5.15
CA SER A 7 -7.10 -2.72 -5.18
C SER A 7 -6.68 -2.29 -3.77
N GLY A 8 -7.62 -1.89 -2.92
CA GLY A 8 -7.36 -1.60 -1.51
C GLY A 8 -6.88 -2.81 -0.72
N ALA A 9 -7.48 -3.99 -0.96
CA ALA A 9 -7.02 -5.24 -0.35
C ALA A 9 -5.58 -5.59 -0.76
N ILE A 10 -5.26 -5.48 -2.06
CA ILE A 10 -3.88 -5.68 -2.56
C ILE A 10 -2.93 -4.64 -1.98
N ALA A 11 -3.32 -3.36 -1.94
CA ALA A 11 -2.50 -2.29 -1.36
C ALA A 11 -2.13 -2.57 0.10
N GLY A 12 -3.09 -2.99 0.92
CA GLY A 12 -2.85 -3.38 2.31
C GLY A 12 -1.94 -4.61 2.43
N LEU A 13 -2.16 -5.64 1.61
CA LEU A 13 -1.31 -6.85 1.58
C LEU A 13 0.13 -6.53 1.18
N VAL A 14 0.33 -5.72 0.13
CA VAL A 14 1.66 -5.28 -0.31
C VAL A 14 2.32 -4.44 0.80
N GLY A 15 1.60 -3.47 1.36
CA GLY A 15 2.12 -2.59 2.40
C GLY A 15 2.54 -3.32 3.68
N VAL A 16 1.82 -4.36 4.08
CA VAL A 16 2.15 -5.14 5.29
C VAL A 16 3.19 -6.24 5.03
N THR A 17 3.42 -6.64 3.77
CA THR A 17 4.38 -7.71 3.41
C THR A 17 5.78 -7.53 4.05
N PRO A 18 6.42 -6.35 4.00
CA PRO A 18 7.73 -6.17 4.65
C PRO A 18 7.65 -6.01 6.18
N ALA A 19 6.45 -5.89 6.76
CA ALA A 19 6.25 -5.49 8.15
C ALA A 19 5.60 -6.59 9.02
N CYS A 20 4.93 -7.57 8.40
CA CYS A 20 4.02 -8.50 9.06
C CYS A 20 4.64 -9.33 10.19
N GLY A 21 5.94 -9.58 10.16
CA GLY A 21 6.68 -10.30 11.21
C GLY A 21 7.28 -9.42 12.30
N TYR A 22 7.18 -8.10 12.18
CA TYR A 22 7.92 -7.15 13.04
C TYR A 22 7.03 -6.17 13.80
N ILE A 23 5.80 -5.92 13.32
CA ILE A 23 4.94 -4.86 13.84
C ILE A 23 3.73 -5.45 14.59
N GLY A 24 3.22 -4.71 15.59
CA GLY A 24 1.99 -5.07 16.29
C GLY A 24 0.72 -4.85 15.45
N VAL A 25 -0.42 -5.32 15.96
CA VAL A 25 -1.73 -5.17 15.28
C VAL A 25 -2.13 -3.71 15.00
N GLY A 26 -1.76 -2.79 15.90
CA GLY A 26 -1.98 -1.36 15.71
C GLY A 26 -1.16 -0.79 14.54
N GLY A 27 0.13 -1.11 14.49
CA GLY A 27 1.00 -0.77 13.36
C GLY A 27 0.50 -1.37 12.05
N ALA A 28 0.01 -2.62 12.07
CA ALA A 28 -0.54 -3.27 10.89
C ALA A 28 -1.81 -2.58 10.36
N LEU A 29 -2.72 -2.17 11.26
CA LEU A 29 -3.91 -1.40 10.90
C LEU A 29 -3.53 -0.07 10.24
N ILE A 30 -2.62 0.68 10.86
CA ILE A 30 -2.17 1.98 10.34
C ILE A 30 -1.47 1.80 8.98
N THR A 31 -0.57 0.82 8.87
CA THR A 31 0.13 0.51 7.62
C THR A 31 -0.86 0.16 6.51
N GLY A 32 -1.91 -0.62 6.82
CA GLY A 32 -2.96 -0.98 5.85
C GLY A 32 -3.76 0.24 5.36
N VAL A 33 -4.16 1.15 6.26
CA VAL A 33 -4.88 2.38 5.89
C VAL A 33 -4.00 3.29 5.04
N VAL A 34 -2.75 3.52 5.46
CA VAL A 34 -1.81 4.40 4.73
C VAL A 34 -1.47 3.80 3.37
N ALA A 35 -1.19 2.49 3.29
CA ALA A 35 -0.93 1.81 2.02
C ALA A 35 -2.14 1.86 1.08
N GLY A 36 -3.36 1.68 1.58
CA GLY A 36 -4.59 1.81 0.78
C GLY A 36 -4.75 3.19 0.15
N LEU A 37 -4.55 4.26 0.92
CA LEU A 37 -4.60 5.64 0.43
C LEU A 37 -3.46 5.95 -0.54
N ALA A 38 -2.24 5.49 -0.23
CA ALA A 38 -1.07 5.69 -1.08
C ALA A 38 -1.19 4.93 -2.41
N GLY A 39 -1.73 3.71 -2.39
CA GLY A 39 -2.03 2.91 -3.58
C GLY A 39 -3.08 3.59 -4.47
N LEU A 40 -4.14 4.15 -3.88
CA LEU A 40 -5.12 4.96 -4.61
C LEU A 40 -4.47 6.18 -5.28
N TRP A 41 -3.59 6.87 -4.57
CA TRP A 41 -2.83 7.98 -5.14
C TRP A 41 -1.93 7.52 -6.30
N GLY A 42 -1.22 6.40 -6.13
CA GLY A 42 -0.34 5.81 -7.14
C GLY A 42 -1.06 5.50 -8.45
N VAL A 43 -2.20 4.79 -8.39
CA VAL A 43 -3.00 4.49 -9.60
C VAL A 43 -3.62 5.75 -10.20
N THR A 44 -3.98 6.74 -9.38
CA THR A 44 -4.52 8.01 -9.88
C THR A 44 -3.46 8.80 -10.64
N MET A 45 -2.22 8.84 -10.15
CA MET A 45 -1.11 9.50 -10.84
C MET A 45 -0.74 8.76 -12.13
N LEU A 46 -0.68 7.43 -12.07
CA LEU A 46 -0.35 6.61 -13.24
C LEU A 46 -1.42 6.74 -14.33
N LYS A 47 -2.71 6.78 -13.95
CA LYS A 47 -3.81 7.03 -14.88
C LYS A 47 -3.76 8.44 -15.49
N ARG A 48 -3.30 9.46 -14.76
CA ARG A 48 -3.07 10.80 -15.35
C ARG A 48 -1.97 10.78 -16.42
N LEU A 49 -0.96 9.91 -16.26
CA LEU A 49 0.15 9.77 -17.19
C LEU A 49 -0.24 8.93 -18.42
N LEU A 50 -0.83 7.76 -18.20
CA LEU A 50 -1.16 6.79 -19.26
C LEU A 50 -2.48 7.12 -19.99
N ARG A 51 -3.42 7.80 -19.32
CA ARG A 51 -4.75 8.17 -19.83
C ARG A 51 -5.62 7.00 -20.31
N VAL A 52 -5.29 5.78 -19.92
CA VAL A 52 -6.04 4.56 -20.22
C VAL A 52 -6.11 3.68 -18.97
N ASP A 53 -7.15 2.87 -18.83
CA ASP A 53 -7.20 1.76 -17.87
C ASP A 53 -6.33 0.62 -18.40
N ASP A 54 -5.16 0.40 -17.78
CA ASP A 54 -4.18 -0.60 -18.22
C ASP A 54 -3.78 -1.52 -17.05
N PRO A 55 -3.54 -2.83 -17.27
CA PRO A 55 -3.03 -3.74 -16.24
C PRO A 55 -1.73 -3.26 -15.58
N CYS A 56 -0.94 -2.40 -16.22
CA CYS A 56 0.24 -1.77 -15.62
C CYS A 56 -0.09 -0.86 -14.42
N ASP A 57 -1.36 -0.48 -14.21
CA ASP A 57 -1.80 0.21 -12.98
C ASP A 57 -1.46 -0.58 -11.70
N VAL A 58 -1.28 -1.90 -11.81
CA VAL A 58 -0.82 -2.77 -10.73
C VAL A 58 0.58 -2.37 -10.21
N PHE A 59 1.45 -1.82 -11.06
CA PHE A 59 2.76 -1.29 -10.63
C PHE A 59 2.61 -0.01 -9.80
N GLY A 60 1.57 0.80 -10.06
CA GLY A 60 1.23 1.94 -9.20
C GLY A 60 0.88 1.50 -7.79
N VAL A 61 0.13 0.39 -7.64
CA VAL A 61 -0.18 -0.19 -6.33
C VAL A 61 1.07 -0.83 -5.72
N HIS A 62 1.74 -1.75 -6.42
CA HIS A 62 2.86 -2.51 -5.85
C HIS A 62 4.07 -1.63 -5.53
N GLY A 63 4.46 -0.75 -6.45
CA GLY A 63 5.58 0.16 -6.27
C GLY A 63 5.35 1.13 -5.12
N VAL A 64 4.21 1.84 -5.12
CA VAL A 64 3.92 2.83 -4.07
C VAL A 64 3.68 2.17 -2.72
N CYS A 65 2.83 1.14 -2.66
CA CYS A 65 2.53 0.47 -1.38
C CYS A 65 3.74 -0.29 -0.84
N GLY A 66 4.59 -0.84 -1.70
CA GLY A 66 5.83 -1.49 -1.30
C GLY A 66 6.82 -0.51 -0.67
N ILE A 67 6.99 0.68 -1.28
CA ILE A 67 7.81 1.76 -0.70
C ILE A 67 7.26 2.20 0.65
N VAL A 68 5.95 2.46 0.74
CA VAL A 68 5.28 2.85 2.00
C VAL A 68 5.47 1.76 3.06
N GLY A 69 5.25 0.50 2.71
CA GLY A 69 5.43 -0.64 3.60
C GLY A 69 6.85 -0.72 4.15
N CYS A 70 7.86 -0.66 3.30
CA CYS A 70 9.27 -0.68 3.73
C CYS A 70 9.62 0.47 4.67
N ILE A 71 9.11 1.68 4.41
CA ILE A 71 9.32 2.84 5.29
C ILE A 71 8.59 2.63 6.64
N MET A 72 7.35 2.16 6.60
CA MET A 72 6.53 1.93 7.80
C MET A 72 7.09 0.80 8.67
N THR A 73 7.66 -0.26 8.08
CA THR A 73 8.39 -1.30 8.82
C THR A 73 9.47 -0.69 9.70
N GLY A 74 10.27 0.24 9.15
CA GLY A 74 11.34 0.90 9.89
C GLY A 74 10.85 1.74 11.08
N ILE A 75 9.57 2.13 11.09
CA ILE A 75 8.95 2.91 12.17
C ILE A 75 8.29 1.98 13.20
N PHE A 76 7.41 1.10 12.73
CA PHE A 76 6.57 0.26 13.60
C PHE A 76 7.25 -1.01 14.11
N ALA A 77 8.48 -1.31 13.67
CA ALA A 77 9.28 -2.38 14.28
C ALA A 77 9.82 -1.99 15.67
N ALA A 78 9.72 -0.71 16.07
CA ALA A 78 10.12 -0.25 17.39
C ALA A 78 9.18 -0.80 18.47
N SER A 79 9.72 -1.41 19.52
CA SER A 79 8.95 -2.06 20.60
C SER A 79 8.10 -1.11 21.45
N SER A 80 8.32 0.20 21.35
CA SER A 80 7.52 1.23 22.02
C SER A 80 6.21 1.57 21.29
N LEU A 81 5.99 1.01 20.10
CA LEU A 81 4.88 1.27 19.19
C LEU A 81 4.15 -0.04 18.85
#